data_AF-A0A3C1L2C8-F1
#
_entry.id   AF-A0A3C1L2C8-F1
#
_cell.length_a   1.000
_cell.length_b   1.000
_cell.length_c   1.000
_cell.angle_alpha   90.00
_cell.angle_beta   90.00
_cell.angle_gamma   90.00
#
_symmetry.space_group_name_H-M   'P 1'
#
loop_
_entity.id
_entity.type
_entity.pdbx_description
1 polymer ?
#
loop_
_entity_poly.entity_id
_entity_poly.type
_entity_poly.pdbx_seq_one_letter_code
_entity_poly.pdbx_strand_id
1 'polypeptide(L)'
;NAPLDATTRNAIIVRDLLGLECPVHSGANRPLTRPARHAGYVHGESGMDGADLPPPSGPPASHDAVGYIIDTCRAHEGVWLVPTGPLTNIALA
;
A
#
# COMPACT_ATOMS: atom_id res chain seq x y z
N ASN A 1 2.23 0.29 10.06
CA ASN A 1 3.02 -0.96 10.21
C ASN A 1 4.49 -0.69 9.92
N ALA A 2 4.85 -0.35 8.68
CA ALA A 2 6.22 0.02 8.28
C ALA A 2 6.21 1.32 7.44
N PRO A 3 7.38 1.85 7.03
CA PRO A 3 7.50 2.93 6.03
C PRO A 3 6.79 2.62 4.69
N LEU A 4 6.45 3.65 3.91
CA LEU A 4 5.64 3.51 2.69
C LEU A 4 6.32 2.61 1.65
N ASP A 5 7.61 2.81 1.42
CA ASP A 5 8.44 2.01 0.53
C ASP A 5 8.43 0.53 0.91
N ALA A 6 8.59 0.23 2.21
CA ALA A 6 8.48 -1.14 2.73
C ALA A 6 7.07 -1.72 2.49
N THR A 7 6.00 -0.98 2.84
CA THR A 7 4.63 -1.49 2.64
C THR A 7 4.25 -1.66 1.16
N THR A 8 4.78 -0.81 0.27
CA THR A 8 4.59 -0.92 -1.18
C THR A 8 5.31 -2.15 -1.73
N ARG A 9 6.58 -2.33 -1.37
CA ARG A 9 7.37 -3.52 -1.70
C ARG A 9 6.66 -4.78 -1.22
N ASN A 10 6.20 -4.79 0.02
CA ASN A 10 5.54 -5.94 0.64
C ASN A 10 4.23 -6.32 -0.07
N ALA A 11 3.42 -5.34 -0.48
CA ALA A 11 2.21 -5.59 -1.25
C ALA A 11 2.51 -6.24 -2.62
N ILE A 12 3.58 -5.81 -3.30
CA ILE A 12 4.03 -6.41 -4.56
C ILE A 12 4.50 -7.85 -4.35
N ILE A 13 5.32 -8.11 -3.33
CA ILE A 13 5.79 -9.46 -3.00
C ILE A 13 4.59 -10.41 -2.76
N VAL A 14 3.60 -9.98 -1.96
CA VAL A 14 2.42 -10.81 -1.68
C VAL A 14 1.59 -11.06 -2.94
N ARG A 15 1.38 -10.03 -3.77
CA ARG A 15 0.71 -10.18 -5.07
C ARG A 15 1.42 -11.21 -5.94
N ASP A 16 2.75 -11.12 -6.04
CA ASP A 16 3.57 -11.99 -6.88
C ASP A 16 3.55 -13.43 -6.40
N LEU A 17 3.68 -13.65 -5.08
CA LEU A 17 3.60 -14.97 -4.46
C LEU A 17 2.24 -15.64 -4.67
N LEU A 18 1.17 -14.86 -4.72
CA LEU A 18 -0.19 -15.34 -4.96
C LEU A 18 -0.54 -15.47 -6.45
N GLY A 19 0.36 -15.07 -7.37
CA GLY A 19 0.10 -15.09 -8.80
C GLY A 19 -1.03 -14.16 -9.24
N LEU A 20 -1.23 -13.04 -8.54
CA LEU A 20 -2.29 -12.08 -8.84
C LEU A 20 -1.82 -11.01 -9.84
N GLU A 21 -2.71 -10.57 -10.73
CA GLU A 21 -2.40 -9.55 -11.75
C GLU A 21 -2.91 -8.14 -11.39
N CYS A 22 -3.27 -7.90 -10.13
CA CYS A 22 -3.78 -6.59 -9.72
C CYS A 22 -2.68 -5.52 -9.62
N PRO A 23 -2.93 -4.26 -10.04
CA PRO A 23 -1.94 -3.21 -9.95
C PRO A 23 -1.77 -2.74 -8.48
N VAL A 24 -0.52 -2.48 -8.10
CA VAL A 24 -0.20 -1.90 -6.78
C VAL A 24 0.17 -0.44 -6.98
N HIS A 25 -0.58 0.46 -6.35
CA HIS A 25 -0.32 1.91 -6.40
C HIS A 25 0.21 2.38 -5.04
N SER A 26 1.37 3.04 -5.04
CA SER A 26 1.90 3.68 -3.83
C SER A 26 1.13 4.97 -3.55
N GLY A 27 0.87 5.25 -2.27
CA GLY A 27 0.03 6.38 -1.85
C GLY A 27 0.77 7.41 -1.01
N ALA A 28 0.05 8.04 -0.08
CA ALA A 28 0.58 9.05 0.81
C ALA A 28 1.70 8.51 1.72
N ASN A 29 2.85 9.18 1.73
CA ASN A 29 4.01 8.78 2.51
C ASN A 29 3.96 9.22 4.00
N ARG A 30 2.99 10.04 4.37
CA ARG A 30 2.81 10.54 5.74
C ARG A 30 1.33 10.81 6.06
N PRO A 31 0.95 10.81 7.34
CA PRO A 31 -0.36 11.32 7.77
C PRO A 31 -0.58 12.80 7.38
N LEU A 32 -1.84 13.22 7.32
CA LEU A 32 -2.22 14.58 6.91
C LEU A 32 -1.54 15.68 7.74
N THR A 33 -1.61 15.57 9.07
CA THR A 33 -1.25 16.64 10.01
C THR A 33 -0.24 16.25 11.06
N ARG A 34 0.19 14.98 11.11
CA ARG A 34 1.08 14.46 12.16
C ARG A 34 2.27 13.72 11.55
N PRO A 35 3.41 13.65 12.26
CA PRO A 35 4.53 12.81 11.84
C PRO A 35 4.10 11.35 11.68
N ALA A 36 4.72 10.65 10.74
CA ALA A 36 4.54 9.21 10.58
C ALA A 36 5.03 8.48 11.85
N ARG A 37 4.28 7.46 12.27
CA ARG A 37 4.68 6.52 13.31
C ARG A 37 4.56 5.12 12.75
N HIS A 38 5.66 4.37 12.82
CA HIS A 38 5.72 2.98 12.37
C HIS A 38 5.69 2.03 13.58
N ALA A 39 5.38 0.77 13.34
CA ALA A 39 5.20 -0.25 14.38
C ALA A 39 6.21 -1.40 14.17
N GLY A 40 7.48 -1.05 13.95
CA GLY A 40 8.55 -2.03 13.74
C GLY A 40 8.73 -3.00 14.91
N TYR A 41 8.36 -2.60 16.12
CA TYR A 41 8.33 -3.48 17.29
C TYR A 41 7.29 -4.62 17.21
N VAL A 42 6.27 -4.49 16.34
CA VAL A 42 5.25 -5.52 16.09
C VAL A 42 5.55 -6.29 14.81
N HIS A 43 6.00 -5.59 13.76
CA HIS A 43 6.06 -6.14 12.39
C HIS A 43 7.48 -6.36 11.87
N GLY A 44 8.50 -6.06 12.69
CA GLY A 44 9.89 -6.07 12.27
C GLY A 44 10.28 -4.87 11.40
N GLU A 45 11.55 -4.82 10.98
CA GLU A 45 12.11 -3.73 10.19
C GLU A 45 11.51 -3.67 8.78
N SER A 46 11.33 -4.84 8.14
CA SER A 46 10.74 -4.92 6.81
C SER A 46 9.23 -4.71 6.81
N GLY A 47 8.57 -4.82 7.98
CA GLY A 47 7.11 -4.88 8.11
C GLY A 47 6.48 -6.25 7.83
N MET A 48 7.28 -7.25 7.43
CA MET A 48 6.91 -8.67 7.27
C MET A 48 8.07 -9.58 7.70
N ASP A 49 8.82 -9.21 8.74
CA ASP A 49 9.96 -10.01 9.21
C ASP A 49 9.50 -11.41 9.67
N GLY A 50 10.41 -12.38 9.55
CA GLY A 50 10.21 -13.77 10.00
C GLY A 50 10.16 -14.79 8.87
N ALA A 51 9.71 -14.38 7.68
CA ALA A 51 9.77 -15.20 6.47
C ALA A 51 10.93 -14.75 5.57
N ASP A 52 11.56 -15.69 4.87
CA ASP A 52 12.45 -15.39 3.76
C ASP A 52 11.61 -15.17 2.50
N LEU A 53 11.54 -13.92 2.04
CA LEU A 53 10.64 -13.49 0.98
C LEU A 53 11.44 -13.11 -0.27
N PRO A 54 10.96 -13.47 -1.47
CA PRO A 54 11.64 -13.08 -2.71
C PRO A 54 11.59 -11.55 -2.90
N PRO A 55 12.47 -10.99 -3.73
CA PRO A 55 12.35 -9.59 -4.14
C PRO A 55 11.07 -9.36 -4.94
N PRO A 56 10.51 -8.13 -4.94
CA PRO A 56 9.36 -7.80 -5.77
C PRO A 56 9.71 -7.95 -7.27
N SER A 57 8.75 -8.39 -8.07
CA SER A 57 8.90 -8.52 -9.54
C SER A 57 9.16 -7.19 -10.27
N GLY A 58 8.87 -6.04 -9.64
CA GLY A 58 9.07 -4.73 -10.24
C GLY A 58 8.62 -3.56 -9.36
N PRO A 59 8.61 -2.34 -9.93
CA PRO A 59 8.09 -1.15 -9.24
C PRO A 59 6.55 -1.19 -9.10
N PRO A 60 5.97 -0.32 -8.26
CA PRO A 60 4.52 -0.13 -8.25
C PRO A 60 4.03 0.39 -9.61
N ALA A 61 2.76 0.13 -9.93
CA ALA A 61 2.13 0.58 -11.16
C ALA A 61 2.06 2.12 -11.26
N SER A 62 1.90 2.80 -10.12
CA SER A 62 2.08 4.25 -10.01
C SER A 62 2.42 4.67 -8.58
N HIS A 63 2.79 5.93 -8.41
CA HIS A 63 2.94 6.60 -7.11
C HIS A 63 1.74 7.49 -6.76
N ASP A 64 0.61 7.31 -7.44
CA ASP A 64 -0.61 8.08 -7.25
C ASP A 64 -1.81 7.16 -6.95
N ALA A 65 -1.79 6.55 -5.77
CA ALA A 65 -2.93 5.76 -5.30
C ALA A 65 -4.19 6.61 -5.10
N VAL A 66 -4.06 7.91 -4.79
CA VAL A 66 -5.20 8.81 -4.57
C VAL A 66 -5.93 9.06 -5.88
N GLY A 67 -5.20 9.44 -6.94
CA GLY A 67 -5.76 9.59 -8.28
C GLY A 67 -6.41 8.28 -8.77
N TYR A 68 -5.75 7.14 -8.55
CA TYR A 68 -6.32 5.84 -8.90
C TYR A 68 -7.66 5.55 -8.21
N ILE A 69 -7.78 5.86 -6.91
CA ILE A 69 -9.05 5.71 -6.17
C ILE A 69 -10.14 6.61 -6.78
N ILE A 70 -9.82 7.89 -7.02
CA ILE A 70 -10.76 8.87 -7.58
C ILE A 70 -11.26 8.40 -8.95
N ASP A 71 -10.34 8.05 -9.85
CA ASP A 71 -10.66 7.67 -11.22
C ASP A 71 -11.47 6.37 -11.26
N THR A 72 -11.11 5.39 -10.43
CA THR A 72 -11.86 4.12 -10.32
C THR A 72 -13.28 4.35 -9.82
N CYS A 73 -13.47 5.13 -8.75
CA CYS A 73 -14.81 5.42 -8.21
C CYS A 73 -15.67 6.25 -9.17
N ARG A 74 -15.07 7.10 -10.01
CA ARG A 74 -15.79 7.84 -11.05
C ARG A 74 -16.19 6.96 -12.23
N ALA A 75 -15.33 6.01 -12.60
CA ALA A 75 -15.56 5.11 -13.73
C ALA A 75 -16.55 3.98 -13.40
N HIS A 76 -16.71 3.63 -12.12
CA HIS A 76 -17.49 2.48 -11.69
C HIS A 76 -18.43 2.83 -10.54
N GLU A 77 -19.73 2.57 -10.69
CA GLU A 77 -20.67 2.62 -9.58
C GLU A 77 -20.53 1.40 -8.66
N GLY A 78 -20.79 1.58 -7.36
CA GLY A 78 -20.80 0.48 -6.39
C GLY A 78 -19.42 -0.03 -5.99
N VAL A 79 -18.36 0.76 -6.14
CA VAL A 79 -17.02 0.42 -5.65
C VAL A 79 -17.01 0.34 -4.12
N TRP A 80 -16.45 -0.75 -3.58
CA TRP A 80 -16.22 -0.93 -2.14
C TRP A 80 -14.77 -0.60 -1.79
N LEU A 81 -14.58 0.34 -0.86
CA LEU A 81 -13.27 0.66 -0.31
C LEU A 81 -13.06 -0.14 0.99
N VAL A 82 -11.97 -0.91 1.07
CA VAL A 82 -11.63 -1.74 2.23
C VAL A 82 -10.30 -1.27 2.84
N PRO A 83 -10.27 -0.13 3.55
CA PRO A 83 -9.04 0.38 4.13
C PRO A 83 -8.65 -0.39 5.39
N THR A 84 -7.47 -1.02 5.37
CA THR A 84 -6.92 -1.82 6.50
C THR A 84 -5.69 -1.18 7.15
N GLY A 85 -5.31 0.02 6.70
CA GLY A 85 -4.24 0.85 7.27
C GLY A 85 -4.75 2.25 7.66
N PRO A 86 -3.84 3.22 7.89
CA PRO A 86 -4.24 4.62 8.09
C PRO A 86 -5.08 5.14 6.92
N LEU A 87 -6.15 5.87 7.22
CA LEU A 87 -7.13 6.35 6.24
C LEU A 87 -6.65 7.53 5.37
N THR A 88 -5.34 7.79 5.31
CA THR A 88 -4.79 9.00 4.66
C THR A 88 -5.15 9.08 3.18
N ASN A 89 -5.00 7.99 2.41
CA ASN A 89 -5.36 7.99 0.99
C ASN A 89 -6.85 8.22 0.78
N ILE A 90 -7.69 7.63 1.64
CA ILE A 90 -9.15 7.78 1.57
C ILE A 90 -9.56 9.22 1.89
N ALA A 91 -8.88 9.88 2.83
CA ALA A 91 -9.15 11.27 3.16
C ALA A 91 -8.65 12.27 2.11
N LEU A 92 -7.72 11.87 1.23
CA LEU A 92 -7.18 12.68 0.14
C LEU A 92 -7.96 12.50 -1.18
N ALA A 93 -8.63 11.37 -1.34
CA ALA A 93 -9.44 11.02 -2.51
C ALA A 93 -10.82 11.68 -2.46
#